data_AF-A0A803MYD1-F1
#
_entry.id   AF-A0A803MYD1-F1
#
_cell.length_a   1.000
_cell.length_b   1.000
_cell.length_c   1.000
_cell.angle_alpha   90.00
_cell.angle_beta   90.00
_cell.angle_gamma   90.00
#
_symmetry.space_group_name_H-M   'P 1'
#
loop_
_entity.id
_entity.type
_entity.pdbx_description
1 polymer ?
#
loop_
_entity_poly.entity_id
_entity_poly.type
_entity_poly.pdbx_seq_one_letter_code
_entity_poly.pdbx_strand_id
1 'polypeptide(L)'
;ILVIVLYVAKEARKIVTTLNKESFVRDLMVIDHSTDQPVKICTWNDLSGPECGTLVSDGDLFKVIGITALRPITCKGFQIESTMSTEIIRDPEGEKAAALAE
;
A
#
# COMPACT_ATOMS: atom_id res chain seq x y z
N ILE A 1 9.17 4.81 1.62
CA ILE A 1 9.14 5.02 0.16
C ILE A 1 7.99 5.96 -0.18
N LEU A 2 8.13 6.73 -1.26
CA LEU A 2 7.03 7.52 -1.82
C LEU A 2 6.55 6.81 -3.07
N VAL A 3 5.23 6.66 -3.22
CA VAL A 3 4.63 5.89 -4.30
C VAL A 3 3.31 6.51 -4.75
N ILE A 4 2.97 6.30 -6.01
CA ILE A 4 1.67 6.60 -6.60
C ILE A 4 0.76 5.38 -6.41
N VAL A 5 -0.43 5.58 -5.84
CA VAL A 5 -1.44 4.53 -5.68
C VAL A 5 -2.24 4.40 -6.98
N LEU A 6 -2.08 3.28 -7.66
CA LEU A 6 -2.80 2.98 -8.90
C LEU A 6 -4.16 2.31 -8.62
N TYR A 7 -4.19 1.44 -7.62
CA TYR A 7 -5.37 0.66 -7.29
C TYR A 7 -5.35 0.22 -5.83
N VAL A 8 -6.54 0.21 -5.22
CA VAL A 8 -6.77 -0.38 -3.90
C VAL A 8 -7.84 -1.46 -4.07
N ALA A 9 -7.59 -2.65 -3.54
CA ALA A 9 -8.59 -3.71 -3.55
C ALA A 9 -9.91 -3.22 -2.92
N LYS A 10 -11.03 -3.46 -3.60
CA LYS A 10 -12.34 -2.93 -3.18
C LYS A 10 -12.72 -3.29 -1.74
N GLU A 11 -12.34 -4.48 -1.29
CA GLU A 11 -12.63 -4.97 0.06
C GLU A 11 -11.40 -5.65 0.67
N ALA A 12 -11.28 -5.58 1.99
CA ALA A 12 -10.29 -6.34 2.72
C ALA A 12 -10.69 -7.83 2.75
N ARG A 13 -9.73 -8.71 2.45
CA ARG A 13 -9.89 -10.16 2.50
C ARG A 13 -9.62 -10.64 3.92
N LYS A 14 -10.52 -11.45 4.46
CA LYS A 14 -10.31 -12.14 5.75
C LYS A 14 -9.44 -13.38 5.53
N ILE A 15 -8.40 -13.52 6.33
CA ILE A 15 -7.49 -14.67 6.34
C ILE A 15 -7.48 -15.25 7.75
N VAL A 16 -7.63 -16.57 7.85
CA VAL A 16 -7.41 -17.30 9.11
C VAL A 16 -5.98 -17.80 9.11
N THR A 17 -5.19 -17.32 10.07
CA THR A 17 -3.79 -17.71 10.23
C THR A 17 -3.68 -19.12 10.82
N THR A 18 -2.48 -19.69 10.77
CA THR A 18 -2.17 -21.02 11.35
C THR A 18 -2.45 -21.11 12.86
N LEU A 19 -2.51 -19.97 13.56
CA LEU A 19 -2.87 -19.87 14.98
C LEU A 19 -4.38 -19.71 15.22
N ASN A 20 -5.21 -19.97 14.20
CA ASN A 20 -6.65 -19.76 14.20
C ASN A 20 -7.05 -18.31 14.56
N LYS A 21 -6.15 -17.35 14.34
CA LYS A 21 -6.43 -15.92 14.48
C LYS A 21 -6.89 -15.37 13.15
N GLU A 22 -7.97 -14.61 13.20
CA GLU A 22 -8.48 -13.87 12.06
C GLU A 22 -7.63 -12.61 11.82
N SER A 23 -7.32 -12.34 10.57
CA SER A 23 -6.60 -11.14 10.14
C SER A 23 -7.21 -10.64 8.84
N PHE A 24 -7.16 -9.34 8.64
CA PHE A 24 -7.66 -8.71 7.41
C PHE A 24 -6.49 -8.28 6.56
N VAL A 25 -6.59 -8.47 5.26
CA VAL A 25 -5.55 -8.12 4.29
C VAL A 25 -6.16 -7.38 3.13
N ARG A 26 -5.54 -6.27 2.74
CA ARG A 26 -5.95 -5.51 1.57
C ARG A 26 -4.75 -5.26 0.68
N ASP A 27 -4.94 -5.44 -0.61
CA ASP A 27 -3.86 -5.28 -1.57
C ASP A 27 -3.92 -3.87 -2.15
N LEU A 28 -2.78 -3.18 -2.14
CA LEU A 28 -2.51 -1.94 -2.84
C LEU A 28 -1.62 -2.25 -4.04
N MET A 29 -1.93 -1.66 -5.19
CA MET A 29 -1.01 -1.62 -6.33
C MET A 29 -0.44 -0.23 -6.42
N VAL A 30 0.88 -0.13 -6.34
CA VAL A 30 1.59 1.16 -6.31
C VAL A 30 2.71 1.17 -7.33
N ILE A 31 3.14 2.35 -7.76
CA ILE A 31 4.29 2.53 -8.64
C ILE A 31 5.12 3.71 -8.15
N ASP A 32 6.40 3.72 -8.49
CA ASP A 32 7.26 4.90 -8.38
C ASP A 32 8.03 5.09 -9.69
N HIS A 33 8.78 6.18 -9.82
CA HIS A 33 9.56 6.47 -11.02
C HIS A 33 10.81 5.58 -11.18
N SER A 34 11.03 4.61 -10.28
CA SER A 34 12.20 3.74 -10.37
C SER A 34 11.97 2.54 -11.28
N THR A 35 10.71 2.16 -11.55
CA THR A 35 10.37 1.02 -12.42
C THR A 35 9.08 1.25 -13.19
N ASP A 36 8.99 0.69 -14.39
CA ASP A 36 7.75 0.69 -15.19
C ASP A 36 6.71 -0.36 -14.72
N GLN A 37 7.05 -1.16 -13.71
CA GLN A 37 6.21 -2.24 -13.22
C GLN A 37 5.59 -1.92 -11.86
N PRO A 38 4.25 -1.91 -11.75
CA PRO A 38 3.61 -1.72 -10.46
C PRO A 38 3.96 -2.84 -9.46
N VAL A 39 4.13 -2.45 -8.21
CA VAL A 39 4.41 -3.34 -7.09
C VAL A 39 3.16 -3.50 -6.24
N LYS A 40 2.89 -4.74 -5.86
CA LYS A 40 1.82 -5.07 -4.91
C LYS A 40 2.32 -4.93 -3.47
N ILE A 41 1.61 -4.14 -2.69
CA ILE A 41 1.78 -4.03 -1.24
C ILE A 41 0.57 -4.66 -0.54
N CYS A 42 0.79 -5.67 0.30
CA CYS A 42 -0.25 -6.23 1.16
C CYS A 42 -0.29 -5.47 2.49
N THR A 43 -1.38 -4.78 2.79
CA THR A 43 -1.62 -4.15 4.08
C THR A 43 -2.42 -5.07 4.98
N TRP A 44 -2.05 -5.13 6.26
CA TRP A 44 -2.63 -6.04 7.24
C TRP A 44 -3.41 -5.29 8.33
N ASN A 45 -4.48 -5.91 8.82
CA ASN A 45 -5.28 -5.50 9.98
C ASN A 45 -5.72 -4.03 9.92
N ASP A 46 -5.28 -3.19 10.85
CA ASP A 46 -5.70 -1.78 10.93
C ASP A 46 -5.43 -1.03 9.62
N LEU A 47 -4.31 -1.35 8.95
CA LEU A 47 -3.94 -0.77 7.66
C LEU A 47 -4.77 -1.34 6.50
N SER A 48 -5.45 -2.47 6.66
CA SER A 48 -6.37 -3.03 5.66
C SER A 48 -7.77 -2.39 5.72
N GLY A 49 -8.05 -1.62 6.77
CA GLY A 49 -9.36 -1.04 7.07
C GLY A 49 -9.64 0.29 6.35
N PRO A 50 -10.36 1.22 7.01
CA PRO A 50 -10.73 2.52 6.45
C PRO A 50 -9.52 3.35 5.99
N GLU A 51 -8.39 3.17 6.67
CA GLU A 51 -7.12 3.82 6.39
C GLU A 51 -6.66 3.63 4.93
N CYS A 52 -6.89 2.45 4.35
CA CYS A 52 -6.61 2.17 2.93
C CYS A 52 -7.76 2.57 2.00
N GLY A 53 -9.01 2.58 2.49
CA GLY A 53 -10.18 2.97 1.70
C GLY A 53 -10.09 4.42 1.21
N THR A 54 -9.54 5.31 2.02
CA THR A 54 -9.33 6.73 1.68
C THR A 54 -8.18 6.97 0.69
N LEU A 55 -7.39 5.93 0.38
CA LEU A 55 -6.32 5.98 -0.62
C LEU A 55 -6.84 5.77 -2.04
N VAL A 56 -8.08 5.30 -2.19
CA VAL A 56 -8.79 5.31 -3.46
C VAL A 56 -8.98 6.77 -3.86
N SER A 57 -8.63 7.11 -5.10
CA SER A 57 -9.06 8.36 -5.69
C SER A 57 -10.44 8.18 -6.25
N ASP A 58 -11.38 9.01 -5.78
CA ASP A 58 -12.75 9.09 -6.30
C ASP A 58 -12.81 9.91 -7.62
N GLY A 59 -11.71 9.99 -8.38
CA GLY A 59 -11.58 10.79 -9.60
C GLY A 59 -10.35 10.43 -10.45
N ASP A 60 -10.09 11.19 -11.51
CA ASP A 60 -9.06 10.93 -12.54
C ASP A 60 -7.60 11.10 -12.08
N LEU A 61 -7.35 11.48 -10.82
CA LEU A 61 -6.01 11.79 -10.31
C LEU A 61 -5.51 10.71 -9.36
N PHE A 62 -4.34 10.14 -9.61
CA PHE A 62 -3.71 9.19 -8.69
C PHE A 62 -3.16 9.90 -7.43
N LYS A 63 -3.21 9.23 -6.27
CA LYS A 63 -2.69 9.79 -5.00
C LYS A 63 -1.24 9.38 -4.78
N VAL A 64 -0.40 10.34 -4.42
CA VAL A 64 0.96 10.09 -3.91
C VAL A 64 0.90 9.86 -2.40
N ILE A 65 1.52 8.80 -1.92
CA ILE A 65 1.60 8.47 -0.49
C ILE A 65 3.02 8.10 -0.07
N GLY A 66 3.31 8.34 1.21
CA GLY A 66 4.48 7.76 1.87
C GLY A 66 4.12 6.46 2.57
N ILE A 67 5.00 5.45 2.48
CA ILE A 67 4.86 4.21 3.25
C ILE A 67 6.19 3.86 3.92
N THR A 68 6.15 3.57 5.21
CA THR A 68 7.33 3.24 6.02
C THR A 68 7.39 1.76 6.41
N ALA A 69 8.57 1.32 6.84
CA ALA A 69 8.82 0.01 7.48
C ALA A 69 8.16 -1.19 6.78
N LEU A 70 8.36 -1.31 5.46
CA LEU A 70 7.85 -2.40 4.66
C LEU A 70 8.76 -3.63 4.71
N ARG A 71 8.19 -4.82 4.58
CA ARG A 71 8.93 -6.08 4.52
C ARG A 71 8.81 -6.71 3.13
N PRO A 72 9.92 -6.99 2.42
CA PRO A 72 9.85 -7.77 1.19
C PRO A 72 9.55 -9.24 1.49
N ILE A 73 8.72 -9.86 0.67
CA ILE A 73 8.40 -11.29 0.68
C ILE A 73 8.64 -11.87 -0.71
N THR A 74 9.34 -13.00 -0.77
CA THR A 74 9.78 -13.63 -2.03
C THR A 74 9.12 -14.97 -2.34
N CYS A 75 8.30 -15.51 -1.43
CA CYS A 75 7.76 -16.87 -1.55
C CYS A 75 6.78 -17.09 -2.73
N LYS A 76 6.30 -16.04 -3.40
CA LYS A 76 5.38 -16.11 -4.56
C LYS A 76 5.61 -14.98 -5.59
N GLY A 77 6.89 -14.68 -5.86
CA GLY A 77 7.30 -13.49 -6.61
C GLY A 77 7.67 -12.33 -5.69
N PHE A 78 7.94 -11.15 -6.26
CA PHE A 78 8.31 -9.97 -5.49
C PHE A 78 7.04 -9.29 -4.95
N GLN A 79 6.82 -9.42 -3.65
CA GLN A 79 5.72 -8.77 -2.94
C GLN A 79 6.27 -8.01 -1.75
N ILE A 80 5.54 -7.00 -1.32
CA ILE A 80 5.90 -6.22 -0.15
C ILE A 80 4.72 -6.26 0.82
N GLU A 81 4.98 -6.40 2.11
CA GLU A 81 3.95 -6.43 3.13
C GLU A 81 4.18 -5.36 4.19
N SER A 82 3.08 -4.83 4.73
CA SER A 82 3.12 -3.98 5.92
C SER A 82 3.59 -4.76 7.14
N THR A 83 4.30 -4.08 8.02
CA THR A 83 4.67 -4.57 9.35
C THR A 83 3.87 -3.84 10.43
N MET A 84 4.05 -4.21 11.69
CA MET A 84 3.42 -3.50 12.83
C MET A 84 3.93 -2.07 13.01
N SER A 85 5.06 -1.72 12.40
CA SER A 85 5.63 -0.36 12.41
C SER A 85 5.40 0.37 11.10
N THR A 86 4.60 -0.19 10.17
CA THR A 86 4.28 0.49 8.93
C THR A 86 3.32 1.63 9.20
N GLU A 87 3.67 2.81 8.69
CA GLU A 87 2.81 3.97 8.68
C GLU A 87 2.55 4.38 7.23
N ILE A 88 1.32 4.82 6.97
CA ILE A 88 0.91 5.41 5.69
C ILE A 88 0.82 6.92 5.90
N ILE A 89 1.72 7.65 5.27
CA ILE A 89 1.76 9.11 5.30
C ILE A 89 0.91 9.61 4.13
N ARG A 90 -0.23 10.19 4.47
CA ARG A 90 -1.14 10.85 3.53
C ARG A 90 -0.56 12.22 3.20
N ASP A 91 -0.62 12.58 1.92
CA ASP A 91 -0.17 13.88 1.40
C ASP A 91 1.28 14.23 1.83
N PRO A 92 2.27 13.40 1.46
CA PRO A 92 3.65 13.67 1.79
C PRO A 92 4.11 14.99 1.16
N GLU A 93 4.80 15.82 1.95
CA GLU A 93 5.33 17.10 1.50
C GLU A 93 6.79 16.97 0.99
N GLY A 94 7.20 17.93 0.15
CA GLY A 94 8.58 18.11 -0.31
C GLY A 94 8.82 17.77 -1.77
N GLU A 95 10.02 18.11 -2.27
CA GLU A 95 10.38 18.03 -3.69
C GLU A 95 10.17 16.64 -4.29
N LYS A 96 10.46 15.57 -3.54
CA LYS A 96 10.30 14.20 -4.03
C LYS A 96 8.83 13.80 -4.21
N ALA A 97 7.94 14.30 -3.36
CA ALA A 97 6.50 14.04 -3.50
C ALA A 97 5.92 14.82 -4.67
N ALA A 98 6.35 16.08 -4.84
CA ALA A 98 5.99 16.89 -6.00
C ALA A 98 6.47 16.26 -7.31
N ALA A 99 7.72 15.78 -7.37
CA ALA A 99 8.28 15.12 -8.55
C ALA A 99 7.60 13.79 -8.90
N LEU A 100 6.88 13.16 -7.97
CA LEU A 100 6.06 11.95 -8.20
C LEU A 100 4.62 12.29 -8.62
N ALA A 101 4.20 13.55 -8.47
CA ALA A 101 2.88 14.04 -8.85
C ALA A 101 2.86 14.72 -10.23
N GLU A 102 4.02 15.12 -10.76
CA GLU A 102 4.23 15.64 -12.12
C GLU A 102 4.21 14.53 -13.18
#